data_AF-A0A0J6SD24-F1
#
_entry.id   AF-A0A0J6SD24-F1
#
_cell.length_a   1.000
_cell.length_b   1.000
_cell.length_c   1.000
_cell.angle_alpha   90.00
_cell.angle_beta   90.00
_cell.angle_gamma   90.00
#
_symmetry.space_group_name_H-M   'P 1'
#
loop_
_entity.id
_entity.type
_entity.pdbx_description
1 polymer ?
#
loop_
_entity_poly.entity_id
_entity_poly.type
_entity_poly.pdbx_seq_one_letter_code
_entity_poly.pdbx_strand_id
1 'polypeptide(L)'
;MSYQEVLGRQAVAISTSESPDMPALGLSDEHLRDAMAEIARHLLALGARLVYGGDLRQHGFSELLFELVARHRRDAGNGDETTGVTNYLAWPVHILQSASALESAVADLDGSAELVCLDLDGTRLSMAERHRLASRQPTEDEWANGLTGMRRTMLAETNARVVLGGRVDRYKGTMPGIGEEALISLRDGQPLFLMGGFGGCARDIAETIGLVAPWAAPRPAWAGRTAFGSFTAASLNNGLTGEENAILARTPHVDQAVTLILRGLVRVAGAASNP
;
A
#
# COMPACT_ATOMS: atom_id res chain seq x y z
N MET A 1 15.75 -25.53 16.71
CA MET A 1 14.44 -25.25 16.10
C MET A 1 14.55 -23.86 15.51
N SER A 2 14.58 -23.72 14.18
CA SER A 2 14.54 -22.39 13.56
C SER A 2 13.14 -21.83 13.80
N TYR A 3 13.03 -20.76 14.58
CA TYR A 3 11.78 -20.02 14.72
C TYR A 3 11.42 -19.47 13.35
N GLN A 4 10.36 -19.99 12.73
CA GLN A 4 9.77 -19.36 11.55
C GLN A 4 8.80 -18.30 12.06
N GLU A 5 9.08 -17.05 11.71
CA GLU A 5 8.18 -15.94 12.00
C GLU A 5 6.84 -16.16 11.29
N VAL A 6 5.74 -15.82 11.97
CA VAL A 6 4.37 -16.18 11.56
C VAL A 6 4.03 -15.67 10.15
N LEU A 7 4.58 -14.51 9.77
CA LEU A 7 4.39 -13.89 8.46
C LEU A 7 5.69 -13.83 7.64
N GLY A 8 6.72 -14.60 7.98
CA GLY A 8 8.06 -14.59 7.36
C GLY A 8 8.11 -14.85 5.84
N ARG A 9 7.00 -15.28 5.24
CA ARG A 9 6.86 -15.51 3.78
C ARG A 9 5.84 -14.59 3.12
N GLN A 10 5.25 -13.66 3.86
CA GLN A 10 4.17 -12.79 3.39
C GLN A 10 4.74 -11.45 2.94
N ALA A 11 4.43 -11.08 1.70
CA ALA A 11 4.63 -9.75 1.16
C ALA A 11 3.32 -8.96 1.24
N VAL A 12 3.28 -7.90 2.04
CA VAL A 12 2.08 -7.10 2.26
C VAL A 12 2.27 -5.70 1.68
N ALA A 13 1.42 -5.34 0.73
CA ALA A 13 1.34 -3.97 0.25
C ALA A 13 0.58 -3.10 1.26
N ILE A 14 1.05 -1.88 1.50
CA ILE A 14 0.27 -0.87 2.19
C ILE A 14 0.03 0.32 1.26
N SER A 15 -1.23 0.61 1.01
CA SER A 15 -1.71 1.69 0.16
C SER A 15 -2.31 2.78 1.02
N THR A 16 -1.63 3.92 1.11
CA THR A 16 -2.09 5.06 1.90
C THR A 16 -1.94 6.37 1.14
N SER A 17 -2.92 7.25 1.31
CA SER A 17 -2.78 8.66 0.95
C SER A 17 -3.76 9.48 1.76
N GLU A 18 -3.51 10.79 1.81
CA GLU A 18 -4.38 11.75 2.48
C GLU A 18 -5.81 11.66 1.94
N SER A 19 -6.80 11.89 2.80
CA SER A 19 -8.22 11.85 2.46
C SER A 19 -8.86 13.20 2.78
N PRO A 20 -9.70 13.75 1.87
CA PRO A 20 -10.38 15.02 2.12
C PRO A 20 -11.45 14.93 3.23
N ASP A 21 -11.79 13.72 3.66
CA ASP A 21 -12.83 13.49 4.66
C ASP A 21 -12.31 13.47 6.10
N MET A 22 -10.99 13.38 6.30
CA MET A 22 -10.39 13.25 7.64
C MET A 22 -10.83 14.35 8.60
N PRO A 23 -10.83 15.65 8.23
CA PRO A 23 -11.28 16.70 9.15
C PRO A 23 -12.73 16.52 9.62
N ALA A 24 -13.63 16.07 8.73
CA ALA A 24 -15.03 15.81 9.07
C ALA A 24 -15.21 14.59 9.99
N LEU A 25 -14.22 13.69 10.00
CA LEU A 25 -14.15 12.53 10.89
C LEU A 25 -13.42 12.84 12.22
N GLY A 26 -12.97 14.09 12.43
CA GLY A 26 -12.17 14.47 13.59
C GLY A 26 -10.74 13.94 13.54
N LEU A 27 -10.24 13.59 12.35
CA LEU A 27 -8.91 13.05 12.11
C LEU A 27 -8.01 14.10 11.43
N SER A 28 -6.72 13.94 11.63
CA SER A 28 -5.65 14.74 11.02
C SER A 28 -4.70 13.84 10.24
N ASP A 29 -3.81 14.44 9.45
CA ASP A 29 -2.76 13.72 8.73
C ASP A 29 -1.86 12.92 9.68
N GLU A 30 -1.68 13.37 10.92
CA GLU A 30 -0.92 12.65 11.97
C GLU A 30 -1.57 11.31 12.30
N HIS A 31 -2.90 11.25 12.42
CA HIS A 31 -3.60 9.99 12.68
C HIS A 31 -3.38 8.97 11.56
N LEU A 32 -3.34 9.43 10.30
CA LEU A 32 -3.07 8.56 9.16
C LEU A 32 -1.61 8.06 9.15
N ARG A 33 -0.66 8.93 9.52
CA ARG A 33 0.76 8.58 9.67
C ARG A 33 0.97 7.57 10.81
N ASP A 34 0.33 7.79 11.95
CA ASP A 34 0.39 6.88 13.09
C ASP A 34 -0.21 5.52 12.73
N ALA A 35 -1.38 5.50 12.07
CA ALA A 35 -1.99 4.26 11.60
C ALA A 35 -1.06 3.47 10.66
N MET A 36 -0.49 4.17 9.68
CA MET A 36 0.50 3.59 8.75
C MET A 36 1.71 3.01 9.52
N ALA A 37 2.26 3.77 10.46
CA ALA A 37 3.43 3.37 11.22
C ALA A 37 3.16 2.16 12.12
N GLU A 38 2.04 2.15 12.83
CA GLU A 38 1.62 1.03 13.67
C GLU A 38 1.39 -0.24 12.87
N ILE A 39 0.68 -0.16 11.74
CA ILE A 39 0.44 -1.31 10.85
C ILE A 39 1.77 -1.86 10.33
N ALA A 40 2.63 -0.98 9.79
CA ALA A 40 3.93 -1.38 9.29
C ALA A 40 4.79 -2.05 10.36
N ARG A 41 4.86 -1.48 11.57
CA ARG A 41 5.67 -2.02 12.67
C ARG A 41 5.22 -3.40 13.11
N HIS A 42 3.92 -3.64 13.24
CA HIS A 42 3.39 -4.94 13.64
C HIS A 42 3.59 -6.01 12.56
N LEU A 43 3.49 -5.62 11.29
CA LEU A 43 3.78 -6.52 10.16
C LEU A 43 5.27 -6.91 10.13
N LEU A 44 6.17 -5.93 10.25
CA LEU A 44 7.62 -6.18 10.32
C LEU A 44 7.99 -7.04 11.52
N ALA A 45 7.43 -6.77 12.70
CA ALA A 45 7.68 -7.54 13.92
C ALA A 45 7.20 -9.01 13.85
N LEU A 46 6.38 -9.36 12.86
CA LEU A 46 5.95 -10.74 12.59
C LEU A 46 6.63 -11.34 11.35
N GLY A 47 7.64 -10.67 10.81
CA GLY A 47 8.46 -11.15 9.68
C GLY A 47 7.90 -10.83 8.30
N ALA A 48 6.83 -10.04 8.19
CA ALA A 48 6.29 -9.70 6.88
C ALA A 48 7.24 -8.75 6.13
N ARG A 49 7.39 -8.98 4.83
CA ARG A 49 8.00 -8.02 3.91
C ARG A 49 6.95 -7.00 3.50
N LEU A 50 7.27 -5.72 3.62
CA LEU A 50 6.40 -4.65 3.19
C LEU A 50 6.70 -4.24 1.75
N VAL A 51 5.65 -3.96 0.99
CA VAL A 51 5.76 -3.45 -0.38
C VAL A 51 5.06 -2.11 -0.46
N TYR A 52 5.74 -1.11 -1.02
CA TYR A 52 5.21 0.25 -1.12
C TYR A 52 5.42 0.82 -2.52
N GLY A 53 4.52 1.70 -2.94
CA GLY A 53 4.55 2.36 -4.24
C GLY A 53 4.44 3.87 -4.06
N GLY A 54 5.53 4.52 -3.68
CA GLY A 54 5.52 5.95 -3.36
C GLY A 54 6.77 6.69 -3.77
N ASP A 55 6.63 8.01 -3.91
CA ASP A 55 7.73 8.91 -4.23
C ASP A 55 8.70 9.09 -3.05
N LEU A 56 9.86 9.70 -3.31
CA LEU A 56 10.90 9.97 -2.32
C LEU A 56 10.83 11.41 -1.80
N ARG A 57 9.62 11.95 -1.63
CA ARG A 57 9.44 13.32 -1.12
C ARG A 57 9.76 13.39 0.38
N GLN A 58 10.34 14.51 0.80
CA GLN A 58 10.57 14.79 2.22
C GLN A 58 9.25 14.80 2.99
N HIS A 59 9.30 14.24 4.20
CA HIS A 59 8.16 14.01 5.07
C HIS A 59 7.06 13.14 4.44
N GLY A 60 7.40 12.33 3.43
CA GLY A 60 6.49 11.37 2.81
C GLY A 60 6.31 10.08 3.63
N PHE A 61 5.40 9.23 3.18
CA PHE A 61 5.19 7.90 3.78
C PHE A 61 6.34 6.93 3.47
N SER A 62 7.04 7.09 2.35
CA SER A 62 8.22 6.28 2.00
C SER A 62 9.35 6.49 3.03
N GLU A 63 9.64 7.74 3.38
CA GLU A 63 10.63 8.08 4.42
C GLU A 63 10.24 7.49 5.78
N LEU A 64 8.97 7.61 6.17
CA LEU A 64 8.44 7.00 7.40
C LEU A 64 8.67 5.47 7.42
N LEU A 65 8.39 4.79 6.31
CA LEU A 65 8.62 3.34 6.19
C LEU A 65 10.10 2.97 6.32
N PHE A 66 10.98 3.71 5.66
CA PHE A 66 12.42 3.47 5.73
C PHE A 66 12.97 3.68 7.14
N GLU A 67 12.52 4.72 7.84
CA GLU A 67 12.86 4.95 9.25
C GLU A 67 12.41 3.80 10.16
N LEU A 68 11.21 3.27 9.94
CA LEU A 68 10.67 2.16 10.74
C LEU A 68 11.51 0.90 10.57
N VAL A 69 11.90 0.56 9.33
CA VAL A 69 12.76 -0.62 9.08
C VAL A 69 14.16 -0.42 9.65
N ALA A 70 14.75 0.77 9.48
CA ALA A 70 16.08 1.07 10.03
C ALA A 70 16.10 0.99 11.57
N ARG A 71 14.99 1.31 12.25
CA ARG A 71 14.84 1.08 13.70
C ARG A 71 14.67 -0.40 14.03
N HIS A 72 13.76 -1.09 13.34
CA HIS A 72 13.48 -2.51 13.59
C HIS A 72 14.72 -3.41 13.44
N ARG A 73 15.55 -3.19 12.41
CA ARG A 73 16.80 -3.95 12.20
C ARG A 73 17.82 -3.77 13.34
N ARG A 74 17.87 -2.59 13.96
CA ARG A 74 18.78 -2.36 15.10
C ARG A 74 18.39 -3.19 16.32
N ASP A 75 17.10 -3.49 16.47
CA ASP A 75 16.56 -4.25 17.59
C ASP A 75 16.60 -5.77 17.32
N ALA A 76 16.49 -6.20 16.06
CA ALA A 76 16.56 -7.59 15.62
C ALA A 76 18.02 -8.02 15.33
N GLY A 77 18.77 -8.43 16.37
CA GLY A 77 20.19 -8.78 16.25
C GLY A 77 20.52 -9.82 15.15
N ASN A 78 21.42 -9.44 14.23
CA ASN A 78 22.31 -10.22 13.35
C ASN A 78 21.82 -11.50 12.63
N GLY A 79 20.53 -11.76 12.51
CA GLY A 79 20.02 -13.04 11.96
C GLY A 79 19.32 -13.00 10.60
N ASP A 80 18.68 -11.90 10.22
CA ASP A 80 17.81 -11.86 9.05
C ASP A 80 18.28 -10.82 8.02
N GLU A 81 18.84 -11.31 6.91
CA GLU A 81 19.33 -10.50 5.79
C GLU A 81 18.18 -9.98 4.90
N THR A 82 16.94 -10.44 5.10
CA THR A 82 15.83 -10.08 4.21
C THR A 82 15.43 -8.62 4.37
N THR A 83 15.43 -7.88 3.25
CA THR A 83 15.01 -6.48 3.20
C THR A 83 13.56 -6.35 3.62
N GLY A 84 13.30 -5.62 4.71
CA GLY A 84 11.96 -5.51 5.30
C GLY A 84 10.98 -4.69 4.46
N VAL A 85 11.47 -3.82 3.57
CA VAL A 85 10.66 -2.99 2.66
C VAL A 85 11.22 -3.01 1.24
N THR A 86 10.35 -3.23 0.25
CA THR A 86 10.61 -2.93 -1.16
C THR A 86 9.75 -1.75 -1.58
N ASN A 87 10.38 -0.64 -1.98
CA ASN A 87 9.70 0.53 -2.53
C ASN A 87 9.84 0.59 -4.05
N TYR A 88 8.71 0.52 -4.75
CA TYR A 88 8.64 0.65 -6.20
C TYR A 88 8.45 2.11 -6.60
N LEU A 89 9.27 2.58 -7.53
CA LEU A 89 9.15 3.88 -8.18
C LEU A 89 8.62 3.68 -9.60
N ALA A 90 7.42 4.20 -9.86
CA ALA A 90 6.89 4.28 -11.21
C ALA A 90 7.80 5.15 -12.10
N TRP A 91 7.88 4.81 -13.39
CA TRP A 91 8.62 5.56 -14.39
C TRP A 91 8.46 7.10 -14.33
N PRO A 92 7.22 7.65 -14.34
CA PRO A 92 7.02 9.10 -14.30
C PRO A 92 7.50 9.76 -13.00
N VAL A 93 7.65 9.00 -11.90
CA VAL A 93 8.15 9.51 -10.62
C VAL A 93 9.67 9.62 -10.66
N HIS A 94 10.37 8.54 -11.02
CA HIS A 94 11.83 8.54 -10.97
C HIS A 94 12.48 9.29 -12.15
N ILE A 95 11.79 9.48 -13.28
CA ILE A 95 12.33 10.23 -14.43
C ILE A 95 12.43 11.73 -14.14
N LEU A 96 11.71 12.24 -13.13
CA LEU A 96 11.83 13.61 -12.66
C LEU A 96 13.11 13.85 -11.85
N GLN A 97 13.70 12.79 -11.29
CA GLN A 97 14.90 12.86 -10.46
C GLN A 97 16.16 12.73 -11.32
N SER A 98 17.28 13.31 -10.88
CA SER A 98 18.58 13.03 -11.51
C SER A 98 19.02 11.59 -11.18
N ALA A 99 19.83 10.99 -12.05
CA ALA A 99 20.37 9.66 -11.78
C ALA A 99 21.24 9.64 -10.51
N SER A 100 22.04 10.68 -10.29
CA SER A 100 22.84 10.85 -9.07
C SER A 100 22.01 10.92 -7.79
N ALA A 101 20.86 11.60 -7.81
CA ALA A 101 19.99 11.69 -6.64
C ALA A 101 19.35 10.34 -6.30
N LEU A 102 19.02 9.55 -7.34
CA LEU A 102 18.54 8.17 -7.16
C LEU A 102 19.64 7.27 -6.61
N GLU A 103 20.89 7.39 -7.08
CA GLU A 103 22.02 6.63 -6.52
C GLU A 103 22.24 6.94 -5.04
N SER A 104 22.21 8.23 -4.66
CA SER A 104 22.30 8.62 -3.26
C SER A 104 21.16 8.02 -2.44
N ALA A 105 19.92 8.08 -2.93
CA ALA A 105 18.79 7.46 -2.24
C ALA A 105 18.92 5.94 -2.11
N VAL A 106 19.44 5.24 -3.12
CA VAL A 106 19.70 3.79 -3.02
C VAL A 106 20.79 3.51 -1.97
N ALA A 107 21.86 4.29 -1.96
CA ALA A 107 22.96 4.13 -1.00
C ALA A 107 22.52 4.42 0.44
N ASP A 108 21.69 5.45 0.65
CA ASP A 108 21.15 5.81 1.97
C ASP A 108 20.21 4.71 2.53
N LEU A 109 19.61 3.92 1.65
CA LEU A 109 18.71 2.82 2.00
C LEU A 109 19.42 1.46 2.09
N ASP A 110 20.72 1.38 1.77
CA ASP A 110 21.46 0.13 1.76
C ASP A 110 21.35 -0.59 3.11
N GLY A 111 21.04 -1.88 3.06
CA GLY A 111 20.79 -2.64 4.28
C GLY A 111 19.58 -2.17 5.09
N SER A 112 18.58 -1.50 4.50
CA SER A 112 17.29 -1.24 5.16
C SER A 112 16.10 -1.45 4.24
N ALA A 113 16.13 -0.89 3.03
CA ALA A 113 15.06 -0.99 2.06
C ALA A 113 15.62 -1.18 0.63
N GLU A 114 14.83 -1.81 -0.23
CA GLU A 114 15.15 -1.95 -1.65
C GLU A 114 14.37 -0.90 -2.42
N LEU A 115 15.06 -0.12 -3.26
CA LEU A 115 14.44 0.81 -4.17
C LEU A 115 14.45 0.24 -5.60
N VAL A 116 13.25 0.05 -6.17
CA VAL A 116 13.08 -0.55 -7.50
C VAL A 116 12.51 0.47 -8.47
N CYS A 117 13.28 0.88 -9.47
CA CYS A 117 12.78 1.71 -10.57
C CYS A 117 12.11 0.82 -11.63
N LEU A 118 10.95 1.25 -12.14
CA LEU A 118 10.22 0.54 -13.18
C LEU A 118 10.08 1.38 -14.45
N ASP A 119 10.09 0.74 -15.61
CA ASP A 119 9.71 1.38 -16.86
C ASP A 119 8.19 1.60 -17.00
N LEU A 120 7.76 2.14 -18.15
CA LEU A 120 6.36 2.43 -18.44
C LEU A 120 5.46 1.17 -18.45
N ASP A 121 6.04 0.01 -18.74
CA ASP A 121 5.33 -1.27 -18.80
C ASP A 121 5.34 -2.00 -17.45
N GLY A 122 6.02 -1.45 -16.44
CA GLY A 122 6.17 -2.04 -15.11
C GLY A 122 7.36 -3.00 -15.00
N THR A 123 8.28 -2.99 -15.95
CA THR A 123 9.49 -3.83 -15.94
C THR A 123 10.58 -3.18 -15.11
N ARG A 124 11.29 -3.97 -14.30
CA ARG A 124 12.42 -3.50 -13.48
C ARG A 124 13.54 -2.94 -14.35
N LEU A 125 13.91 -1.69 -14.07
CA LEU A 125 15.10 -1.04 -14.62
C LEU A 125 16.28 -1.21 -13.68
N SER A 126 17.41 -1.66 -14.22
CA SER A 126 18.69 -1.57 -13.51
C SER A 126 19.12 -0.11 -13.38
N MET A 127 19.96 0.19 -12.38
CA MET A 127 20.53 1.54 -12.25
C MET A 127 21.34 1.93 -13.49
N ALA A 128 22.04 1.00 -14.12
CA ALA A 128 22.80 1.27 -15.35
C ALA A 128 21.90 1.64 -16.55
N GLU A 129 20.70 1.06 -16.64
CA GLU A 129 19.70 1.45 -17.65
C GLU A 129 19.08 2.79 -17.31
N ARG A 130 18.71 2.99 -16.03
CA ARG A 130 18.16 4.25 -15.54
C ARG A 130 19.12 5.42 -15.80
N HIS A 131 20.43 5.24 -15.64
CA HIS A 131 21.44 6.29 -15.91
C HIS A 131 21.47 6.79 -17.35
N ARG A 132 21.06 5.97 -18.31
CA ARG A 132 21.04 6.35 -19.73
C ARG A 132 19.84 7.23 -20.06
N LEU A 133 18.86 7.34 -19.15
CA LEU A 133 17.66 8.14 -19.33
C LEU A 133 17.86 9.55 -18.81
N ALA A 134 17.64 10.53 -19.69
CA ALA A 134 17.63 11.94 -19.31
C ALA A 134 16.40 12.27 -18.46
N SER A 135 16.61 13.06 -17.40
CA SER A 135 15.50 13.56 -16.60
C SER A 135 14.66 14.54 -17.40
N ARG A 136 13.33 14.36 -17.38
CA ARG A 136 12.40 15.23 -18.09
C ARG A 136 11.01 15.18 -17.48
N GLN A 137 10.16 16.12 -17.89
CA GLN A 137 8.74 16.08 -17.56
C GLN A 137 8.05 14.91 -18.30
N PRO A 138 7.36 14.00 -17.59
CA PRO A 138 6.48 13.01 -18.19
C PRO A 138 5.25 13.66 -18.81
N THR A 139 4.73 13.05 -19.86
CA THR A 139 3.39 13.34 -20.39
C THR A 139 2.30 12.77 -19.48
N GLU A 140 1.05 13.18 -19.67
CA GLU A 140 -0.10 12.64 -18.91
C GLU A 140 -0.30 11.13 -19.15
N ASP A 141 -0.08 10.67 -20.39
CA ASP A 141 -0.17 9.24 -20.74
C ASP A 141 0.93 8.43 -20.05
N GLU A 142 2.15 8.97 -19.98
CA GLU A 142 3.26 8.33 -19.24
C GLU A 142 2.99 8.28 -17.73
N TRP A 143 2.32 9.30 -17.18
CA TRP A 143 1.84 9.28 -15.80
C TRP A 143 0.83 8.16 -15.57
N ALA A 144 -0.18 8.04 -16.45
CA ALA A 144 -1.19 6.99 -16.34
C ALA A 144 -0.58 5.59 -16.49
N ASN A 145 0.13 5.36 -17.60
CA ASN A 145 0.69 4.05 -17.93
C ASN A 145 1.73 3.60 -16.90
N GLY A 146 2.67 4.48 -16.51
CA GLY A 146 3.71 4.11 -15.56
C GLY A 146 3.19 3.83 -14.15
N LEU A 147 2.15 4.56 -13.68
CA LEU A 147 1.51 4.27 -12.40
C LEU A 147 0.74 2.95 -12.44
N THR A 148 -0.02 2.69 -13.51
CA THR A 148 -0.71 1.40 -13.70
C THR A 148 0.28 0.24 -13.80
N GLY A 149 1.38 0.39 -14.55
CA GLY A 149 2.46 -0.58 -14.66
C GLY A 149 3.04 -0.94 -13.30
N MET A 150 3.40 0.07 -12.49
CA MET A 150 3.88 -0.14 -11.12
C MET A 150 2.87 -0.90 -10.24
N ARG A 151 1.59 -0.52 -10.29
CA ARG A 151 0.53 -1.17 -9.48
C ARG A 151 0.37 -2.65 -9.84
N ARG A 152 0.48 -3.00 -11.13
CA ARG A 152 0.45 -4.40 -11.59
C ARG A 152 1.67 -5.19 -11.14
N THR A 153 2.85 -4.61 -11.21
CA THR A 153 4.08 -5.24 -10.70
C THR A 153 3.97 -5.50 -9.19
N MET A 154 3.51 -4.50 -8.42
CA MET A 154 3.27 -4.68 -6.98
C MET A 154 2.23 -5.76 -6.68
N LEU A 155 1.16 -5.87 -7.48
CA LEU A 155 0.14 -6.92 -7.32
C LEU A 155 0.77 -8.31 -7.44
N ALA A 156 1.63 -8.53 -8.45
CA ALA A 156 2.30 -9.81 -8.68
C ALA A 156 3.30 -10.18 -7.56
N GLU A 157 3.85 -9.18 -6.88
CA GLU A 157 4.90 -9.34 -5.86
C GLU A 157 4.36 -9.38 -4.41
N THR A 158 3.03 -9.24 -4.24
CA THR A 158 2.38 -9.18 -2.93
C THR A 158 1.33 -10.27 -2.73
N ASN A 159 1.21 -10.73 -1.50
CA ASN A 159 0.23 -11.73 -1.09
C ASN A 159 -1.05 -11.10 -0.55
N ALA A 160 -0.96 -9.86 -0.05
CA ALA A 160 -2.10 -9.12 0.50
C ALA A 160 -1.88 -7.61 0.38
N ARG A 161 -2.98 -6.85 0.44
CA ARG A 161 -2.95 -5.39 0.44
C ARG A 161 -3.79 -4.81 1.57
N VAL A 162 -3.22 -3.85 2.28
CA VAL A 162 -3.92 -2.99 3.25
C VAL A 162 -4.15 -1.63 2.62
N VAL A 163 -5.38 -1.12 2.70
CA VAL A 163 -5.79 0.16 2.11
C VAL A 163 -6.37 1.06 3.19
N LEU A 164 -5.88 2.28 3.32
CA LEU A 164 -6.41 3.30 4.23
C LEU A 164 -6.36 4.71 3.62
N GLY A 165 -7.41 5.51 3.85
CA GLY A 165 -7.54 6.87 3.31
C GLY A 165 -7.80 6.90 1.80
N GLY A 166 -7.14 7.81 1.09
CA GLY A 166 -7.23 7.90 -0.37
C GLY A 166 -7.79 9.22 -0.87
N ARG A 167 -7.03 9.95 -1.67
CA ARG A 167 -7.52 11.16 -2.34
C ARG A 167 -8.53 10.75 -3.40
N VAL A 168 -9.64 11.48 -3.47
CA VAL A 168 -10.68 11.31 -4.50
C VAL A 168 -10.71 12.45 -5.51
N ASP A 169 -9.85 13.45 -5.34
CA ASP A 169 -9.63 14.57 -6.26
C ASP A 169 -8.14 14.76 -6.55
N ARG A 170 -7.83 15.53 -7.60
CA ARG A 170 -6.47 15.98 -7.97
C ARG A 170 -5.42 14.85 -7.95
N TYR A 171 -5.81 13.65 -8.34
CA TYR A 171 -4.94 12.49 -8.49
C TYR A 171 -4.30 12.46 -9.89
N LYS A 172 -3.24 11.64 -10.02
CA LYS A 172 -2.59 11.33 -11.29
C LYS A 172 -2.98 9.92 -11.75
N GLY A 173 -3.13 9.74 -13.05
CA GLY A 173 -3.58 8.50 -13.68
C GLY A 173 -5.08 8.49 -13.98
N THR A 174 -5.60 7.32 -14.35
CA THR A 174 -6.98 7.16 -14.85
C THR A 174 -8.05 7.17 -13.77
N MET A 175 -7.66 6.95 -12.51
CA MET A 175 -8.52 6.95 -11.33
C MET A 175 -7.69 7.18 -10.06
N PRO A 176 -8.30 7.41 -8.88
CA PRO A 176 -7.57 7.46 -7.61
C PRO A 176 -6.65 6.25 -7.44
N GLY A 177 -5.42 6.47 -6.95
CA GLY A 177 -4.43 5.41 -6.84
C GLY A 177 -4.88 4.24 -5.98
N ILE A 178 -5.42 4.55 -4.79
CA ILE A 178 -6.05 3.55 -3.92
C ILE A 178 -7.20 2.82 -4.61
N GLY A 179 -7.99 3.54 -5.41
CA GLY A 179 -9.09 2.95 -6.18
C GLY A 179 -8.59 1.94 -7.20
N GLU A 180 -7.55 2.28 -7.96
CA GLU A 180 -6.99 1.34 -8.94
C GLU A 180 -6.39 0.11 -8.26
N GLU A 181 -5.60 0.32 -7.20
CA GLU A 181 -4.97 -0.75 -6.43
C GLU A 181 -5.99 -1.72 -5.82
N ALA A 182 -7.04 -1.20 -5.20
CA ALA A 182 -8.12 -2.03 -4.67
C ALA A 182 -8.87 -2.77 -5.78
N LEU A 183 -9.13 -2.11 -6.92
CA LEU A 183 -9.86 -2.71 -8.02
C LEU A 183 -9.09 -3.89 -8.64
N ILE A 184 -7.78 -3.74 -8.85
CA ILE A 184 -6.96 -4.83 -9.40
C ILE A 184 -6.79 -5.96 -8.38
N SER A 185 -6.64 -5.67 -7.08
CA SER A 185 -6.57 -6.70 -6.04
C SER A 185 -7.87 -7.52 -5.98
N LEU A 186 -9.04 -6.87 -6.03
CA LEU A 186 -10.34 -7.56 -6.04
C LEU A 186 -10.54 -8.42 -7.29
N ARG A 187 -10.11 -7.94 -8.47
CA ARG A 187 -10.22 -8.69 -9.72
C ARG A 187 -9.35 -9.94 -9.75
N ASP A 188 -8.16 -9.86 -9.16
CA ASP A 188 -7.20 -10.98 -9.09
C ASP A 188 -7.44 -11.89 -7.88
N GLY A 189 -8.39 -11.52 -7.01
CA GLY A 189 -8.71 -12.25 -5.80
C GLY A 189 -7.65 -12.12 -4.70
N GLN A 190 -6.74 -11.14 -4.79
CA GLN A 190 -5.75 -10.87 -3.76
C GLN A 190 -6.44 -10.42 -2.46
N PRO A 191 -6.07 -11.00 -1.30
CA PRO A 191 -6.51 -10.54 0.02
C PRO A 191 -6.43 -9.02 0.20
N LEU A 192 -7.58 -8.38 0.42
CA LEU A 192 -7.71 -6.93 0.56
C LEU A 192 -8.27 -6.56 1.94
N PHE A 193 -7.51 -5.79 2.70
CA PHE A 193 -7.90 -5.23 3.99
C PHE A 193 -8.26 -3.77 3.81
N LEU A 194 -9.52 -3.43 4.05
CA LEU A 194 -10.06 -2.12 3.68
C LEU A 194 -10.43 -1.30 4.93
N MET A 195 -9.64 -0.26 5.20
CA MET A 195 -9.80 0.63 6.35
C MET A 195 -10.47 1.94 5.94
N GLY A 196 -11.80 1.91 5.85
CA GLY A 196 -12.62 3.08 5.51
C GLY A 196 -12.79 4.10 6.63
N GLY A 197 -12.29 3.84 7.85
CA GLY A 197 -12.38 4.76 9.00
C GLY A 197 -11.64 6.09 8.81
N PHE A 198 -10.70 6.15 7.86
CA PHE A 198 -9.94 7.35 7.48
C PHE A 198 -10.61 8.14 6.33
N GLY A 199 -11.78 7.72 5.87
CA GLY A 199 -12.49 8.37 4.78
C GLY A 199 -11.87 8.13 3.40
N GLY A 200 -12.23 8.97 2.44
CA GLY A 200 -11.63 9.00 1.12
C GLY A 200 -11.99 7.78 0.27
N CYS A 201 -11.07 7.41 -0.63
CA CYS A 201 -11.30 6.32 -1.57
C CYS A 201 -11.58 4.97 -0.88
N ALA A 202 -10.87 4.67 0.23
CA ALA A 202 -11.12 3.47 1.03
C ALA A 202 -12.56 3.42 1.56
N ARG A 203 -13.08 4.54 2.09
CA ARG A 203 -14.46 4.64 2.58
C ARG A 203 -15.47 4.46 1.46
N ASP A 204 -15.26 5.10 0.33
CA ASP A 204 -16.15 5.03 -0.83
C ASP A 204 -16.27 3.61 -1.39
N ILE A 205 -15.17 2.86 -1.40
CA ILE A 205 -15.16 1.44 -1.77
C ILE A 205 -15.97 0.63 -0.75
N ALA A 206 -15.72 0.81 0.56
CA ALA A 206 -16.46 0.13 1.63
C ALA A 206 -17.98 0.34 1.54
N GLU A 207 -18.42 1.57 1.21
CA GLU A 207 -19.83 1.86 0.98
C GLU A 207 -20.36 1.10 -0.23
N THR A 208 -19.62 1.12 -1.33
CA THR A 208 -20.06 0.52 -2.60
C THR A 208 -20.23 -1.00 -2.49
N ILE A 209 -19.37 -1.68 -1.72
CA ILE A 209 -19.44 -3.13 -1.49
C ILE A 209 -20.29 -3.53 -0.27
N GLY A 210 -20.95 -2.57 0.38
CA GLY A 210 -21.93 -2.82 1.45
C GLY A 210 -21.36 -3.10 2.84
N LEU A 211 -20.10 -2.72 3.14
CA LEU A 211 -19.52 -2.90 4.49
C LEU A 211 -19.95 -1.83 5.49
N VAL A 212 -20.30 -0.65 4.97
CA VAL A 212 -20.64 0.53 5.78
C VAL A 212 -21.81 1.27 5.15
N ALA A 213 -22.59 1.96 5.98
CA ALA A 213 -23.67 2.79 5.48
C ALA A 213 -23.13 3.96 4.65
N PRO A 214 -23.84 4.37 3.58
CA PRO A 214 -23.50 5.57 2.82
C PRO A 214 -23.41 6.82 3.71
N TRP A 215 -22.56 7.77 3.31
CA TRP A 215 -22.58 9.12 3.85
C TRP A 215 -23.99 9.72 3.77
N ALA A 216 -24.38 10.46 4.81
CA ALA A 216 -25.65 11.18 4.82
C ALA A 216 -25.70 12.28 3.74
N ALA A 217 -24.54 12.89 3.44
CA ALA A 217 -24.40 13.88 2.39
C ALA A 217 -23.77 13.25 1.12
N PRO A 218 -24.22 13.64 -0.09
CA PRO A 218 -23.59 13.19 -1.33
C PRO A 218 -22.11 13.57 -1.38
N ARG A 219 -21.26 12.61 -1.77
CA ARG A 219 -19.83 12.84 -2.00
C ARG A 219 -19.53 12.93 -3.51
N PRO A 220 -18.49 13.69 -3.92
CA PRO A 220 -18.06 13.70 -5.31
C PRO A 220 -17.74 12.30 -5.82
N ALA A 221 -18.31 11.93 -6.97
CA ALA A 221 -17.95 10.69 -7.63
C ALA A 221 -16.56 10.82 -8.27
N TRP A 222 -15.80 9.73 -8.27
CA TRP A 222 -14.51 9.61 -8.95
C TRP A 222 -14.55 8.48 -9.98
N ALA A 223 -13.70 8.60 -11.00
CA ALA A 223 -13.67 7.68 -12.13
C ALA A 223 -13.36 6.24 -11.66
N GLY A 224 -14.21 5.28 -12.03
CA GLY A 224 -14.02 3.86 -11.68
C GLY A 224 -14.75 3.39 -10.43
N ARG A 225 -15.37 4.27 -9.62
CA ARG A 225 -16.12 3.85 -8.41
C ARG A 225 -17.22 2.82 -8.70
N THR A 226 -17.93 2.97 -9.82
CA THR A 226 -19.02 2.05 -10.19
C THR A 226 -18.53 0.63 -10.48
N ALA A 227 -17.26 0.44 -10.85
CA ALA A 227 -16.68 -0.87 -11.09
C ALA A 227 -16.63 -1.74 -9.82
N PHE A 228 -16.76 -1.12 -8.63
CA PHE A 228 -16.83 -1.85 -7.37
C PHE A 228 -18.19 -2.48 -7.09
N GLY A 229 -19.25 -2.07 -7.82
CA GLY A 229 -20.62 -2.51 -7.55
C GLY A 229 -20.90 -4.00 -7.79
N SER A 230 -19.99 -4.72 -8.47
CA SER A 230 -20.06 -6.17 -8.65
C SER A 230 -19.42 -6.96 -7.50
N PHE A 231 -18.75 -6.30 -6.57
CA PHE A 231 -18.05 -6.95 -5.45
C PHE A 231 -18.83 -6.82 -4.15
N THR A 232 -18.53 -7.70 -3.21
CA THR A 232 -19.13 -7.72 -1.87
C THR A 232 -18.04 -7.94 -0.82
N ALA A 233 -18.42 -7.97 0.46
CA ALA A 233 -17.52 -8.37 1.54
C ALA A 233 -16.84 -9.73 1.29
N ALA A 234 -17.50 -10.66 0.60
CA ALA A 234 -16.93 -11.98 0.28
C ALA A 234 -15.79 -11.90 -0.75
N SER A 235 -15.72 -10.83 -1.55
CA SER A 235 -14.68 -10.63 -2.55
C SER A 235 -13.34 -10.20 -1.97
N LEU A 236 -13.28 -9.86 -0.67
CA LEU A 236 -12.06 -9.34 -0.03
C LEU A 236 -11.00 -10.43 0.21
N ASN A 237 -11.38 -11.71 0.24
CA ASN A 237 -10.46 -12.86 0.37
C ASN A 237 -9.43 -12.74 1.52
N ASN A 238 -9.72 -11.97 2.55
CA ASN A 238 -8.76 -11.56 3.57
C ASN A 238 -8.83 -12.39 4.87
N GLY A 239 -9.57 -13.49 4.87
CA GLY A 239 -9.73 -14.38 6.03
C GLY A 239 -10.60 -13.82 7.16
N LEU A 240 -11.17 -12.63 7.00
CA LEU A 240 -12.10 -12.03 7.97
C LEU A 240 -13.56 -12.40 7.65
N THR A 241 -14.38 -12.49 8.69
CA THR A 241 -15.84 -12.60 8.53
C THR A 241 -16.43 -11.30 7.98
N GLY A 242 -17.69 -11.34 7.51
CA GLY A 242 -18.39 -10.13 7.08
C GLY A 242 -18.49 -9.08 8.19
N GLU A 243 -18.70 -9.51 9.45
CA GLU A 243 -18.75 -8.62 10.60
C GLU A 243 -17.38 -8.01 10.92
N GLU A 244 -16.32 -8.82 10.92
CA GLU A 244 -14.94 -8.36 11.12
C GLU A 244 -14.53 -7.35 10.05
N ASN A 245 -14.87 -7.61 8.79
CA ASN A 245 -14.65 -6.67 7.68
C ASN A 245 -15.43 -5.36 7.85
N ALA A 246 -16.67 -5.44 8.32
CA ALA A 246 -17.48 -4.26 8.58
C ALA A 246 -16.90 -3.42 9.74
N ILE A 247 -16.33 -4.06 10.76
CA ILE A 247 -15.62 -3.37 11.85
C ILE A 247 -14.34 -2.70 11.32
N LEU A 248 -13.50 -3.42 10.58
CA LEU A 248 -12.28 -2.88 9.98
C LEU A 248 -12.57 -1.68 9.07
N ALA A 249 -13.64 -1.76 8.27
CA ALA A 249 -14.04 -0.70 7.36
C ALA A 249 -14.56 0.56 8.05
N ARG A 250 -14.99 0.48 9.32
CA ARG A 250 -15.49 1.64 10.08
C ARG A 250 -14.46 2.24 11.01
N THR A 251 -13.54 1.44 11.52
CA THR A 251 -12.71 1.86 12.65
C THR A 251 -11.61 2.83 12.23
N PRO A 252 -11.49 4.00 12.89
CA PRO A 252 -10.27 4.79 12.85
C PRO A 252 -9.26 4.33 13.93
N HIS A 253 -9.64 3.39 14.79
CA HIS A 253 -8.81 2.92 15.90
C HIS A 253 -7.77 1.91 15.41
N VAL A 254 -6.51 2.33 15.47
CA VAL A 254 -5.38 1.61 14.89
C VAL A 254 -5.18 0.23 15.52
N ASP A 255 -5.28 0.11 16.85
CA ASP A 255 -5.11 -1.18 17.55
C ASP A 255 -6.14 -2.22 17.11
N GLN A 256 -7.39 -1.79 16.90
CA GLN A 256 -8.46 -2.65 16.41
C GLN A 256 -8.18 -3.07 14.96
N ALA A 257 -7.72 -2.14 14.13
CA ALA A 257 -7.37 -2.42 12.75
C ALA A 257 -6.21 -3.41 12.64
N VAL A 258 -5.12 -3.19 13.38
CA VAL A 258 -3.95 -4.09 13.44
C VAL A 258 -4.39 -5.49 13.86
N THR A 259 -5.20 -5.61 14.93
CA THR A 259 -5.70 -6.90 15.41
C THR A 259 -6.45 -7.67 14.31
N LEU A 260 -7.31 -6.99 13.54
CA LEU A 260 -8.08 -7.61 12.46
C LEU A 260 -7.20 -7.94 11.25
N ILE A 261 -6.30 -7.04 10.85
CA ILE A 261 -5.37 -7.27 9.74
C ILE A 261 -4.52 -8.51 10.02
N LEU A 262 -3.89 -8.58 11.20
CA LEU A 262 -3.05 -9.72 11.57
C LEU A 262 -3.85 -11.02 11.64
N ARG A 263 -5.05 -10.99 12.22
CA ARG A 263 -5.95 -12.15 12.26
C ARG A 263 -6.28 -12.67 10.87
N GLY A 264 -6.62 -11.79 9.94
CA GLY A 264 -6.94 -12.17 8.57
C GLY A 264 -5.72 -12.75 7.84
N LEU A 265 -4.56 -12.08 7.94
CA LEU A 265 -3.31 -12.54 7.33
C LEU A 265 -2.90 -13.93 7.82
N VAL A 266 -2.97 -14.18 9.14
CA VAL A 266 -2.66 -15.50 9.71
C VAL A 266 -3.59 -16.58 9.18
N ARG A 267 -4.90 -16.30 9.05
CA ARG A 267 -5.86 -17.26 8.51
C ARG A 267 -5.59 -17.57 7.04
N VAL A 268 -5.28 -16.55 6.24
CA VAL A 268 -4.95 -16.73 4.81
C VAL A 268 -3.64 -17.50 4.65
N ALA A 269 -2.59 -17.17 5.41
CA ALA A 269 -1.32 -17.86 5.38
C ALA A 269 -1.43 -19.33 5.84
N GLY A 270 -2.25 -19.60 6.87
CA GLY A 270 -2.53 -20.94 7.35
C GLY A 270 -3.30 -21.79 6.33
N ALA A 271 -4.28 -21.20 5.63
CA ALA A 271 -5.03 -21.88 4.58
C ALA A 271 -4.14 -22.25 3.38
N ALA A 272 -3.17 -21.41 3.01
CA ALA A 272 -2.21 -21.71 1.94
C ALA A 272 -1.20 -22.83 2.29
N SER A 273 -1.08 -23.18 3.57
CA SER A 273 -0.12 -24.17 4.08
C SER A 273 -0.70 -25.59 4.22
N ASN A 274 -2.03 -25.76 4.10
CA ASN A 274 -2.70 -27.05 4.11
C ASN A 274 -3.26 -27.37 2.71
N PRO A 275 -2.54 -28.19 1.90
CA PRO A 275 -3.02 -28.61 0.57
C PRO A 275 -4.20 -29.59 0.64
#